data_AF-A0A7S3DKC2-F1
#
_entry.id   AF-A0A7S3DKC2-F1
#
_cell.length_a   1.000
_cell.length_b   1.000
_cell.length_c   1.000
_cell.angle_alpha   90.00
_cell.angle_beta   90.00
_cell.angle_gamma   90.00
#
_symmetry.space_group_name_H-M   'P 1'
#
loop_
_entity.id
_entity.type
_entity.pdbx_description
1 polymer ?
#
loop_
_entity_poly.entity_id
_entity_poly.type
_entity_poly.pdbx_seq_one_letter_code
_entity_poly.pdbx_strand_id
1 'polypeptide(L)'
;SHMSFEIDRVEENDGLPEGEGQPSLSQMTRKAMELLSAKAKAIGASGFFLLIEGGRIDHASHSNDPGSITPEVLAYDDAVKEVTLFSIADGGATRLVSVADHETGGLTLGKWNGTVDPSEVYPFVSTDAHAPYPYLWRPDVLR
;
A
#
# COMPACT_ATOMS: atom_id res chain seq x y z
N SER A 1 7.89 -2.73 17.19
CA SER A 1 7.93 -1.38 16.60
C SER A 1 7.82 -1.52 15.09
N HIS A 2 7.32 -0.48 14.40
CA HIS A 2 7.08 -0.43 12.94
C HIS A 2 7.74 0.83 12.37
N MET A 3 7.79 0.94 11.03
CA MET A 3 8.07 2.24 10.38
C MET A 3 6.97 3.25 10.71
N SER A 4 7.30 4.54 10.59
CA SER A 4 6.36 5.64 10.82
C SER A 4 5.16 5.52 9.87
N PHE A 5 3.99 6.04 10.25
CA PHE A 5 2.90 6.17 9.28
C PHE A 5 3.33 7.10 8.13
N GLU A 6 2.75 6.97 6.95
CA GLU A 6 3.16 7.74 5.77
C GLU A 6 3.07 9.25 6.01
N ILE A 7 2.02 9.71 6.70
CA ILE A 7 1.86 11.12 7.04
C ILE A 7 2.99 11.63 7.95
N ASP A 8 3.33 10.85 8.98
CA ASP A 8 4.42 11.17 9.92
C ASP A 8 5.78 11.08 9.21
N ARG A 9 5.99 10.06 8.37
CA ARG A 9 7.23 9.83 7.62
C ARG A 9 7.58 11.01 6.72
N VAL A 10 6.58 11.58 6.06
CA VAL A 10 6.76 12.76 5.20
C VAL A 10 7.18 13.98 6.03
N GLU A 11 6.57 14.18 7.20
CA GLU A 11 6.93 15.27 8.11
C GLU A 11 8.31 15.06 8.74
N GLU A 12 8.61 13.86 9.24
CA GLU A 12 9.90 13.48 9.82
C GLU A 12 11.06 13.61 8.84
N ASN A 13 10.80 13.35 7.56
CA ASN A 13 11.79 13.50 6.50
C ASN A 13 11.94 14.96 6.01
N ASP A 14 11.06 15.88 6.39
CA ASP A 14 11.13 17.28 5.93
C ASP A 14 12.42 17.94 6.46
N GLY A 15 13.16 18.57 5.55
CA GLY A 15 14.45 19.18 5.85
C GLY A 15 15.62 18.22 6.04
N LEU A 16 15.42 16.90 5.98
CA LEU A 16 16.53 15.93 6.01
C LEU A 16 17.20 15.80 4.63
N PRO A 17 18.53 15.56 4.59
CA PRO A 17 19.20 15.19 3.35
C PRO A 17 18.64 13.91 2.74
N GLU A 18 18.75 13.77 1.42
CA GLU A 18 18.31 12.58 0.71
C GLU A 18 19.01 11.33 1.25
N GLY A 19 18.22 10.34 1.68
CA GLY A 19 18.72 9.07 2.22
C GLY A 19 18.98 9.06 3.72
N GLU A 20 18.79 10.16 4.44
CA GLU A 20 18.94 10.21 5.91
C GLU A 20 17.63 9.95 6.68
N GLY A 21 16.49 9.97 6.00
CA GLY A 21 15.17 9.67 6.56
C GLY A 21 14.69 8.23 6.32
N GLN A 22 13.47 7.92 6.79
CA GLN A 22 12.84 6.63 6.51
C GLN A 22 12.37 6.56 5.04
N PRO A 23 12.72 5.51 4.28
CA PRO A 23 12.29 5.39 2.88
C PRO A 23 10.78 5.12 2.79
N SER A 24 10.16 5.60 1.71
CA SER A 24 8.78 5.21 1.38
C SER A 24 8.70 3.73 0.95
N LEU A 25 7.51 3.15 1.03
CA LEU A 25 7.27 1.81 0.51
C LEU A 25 7.62 1.68 -0.98
N SER A 26 7.33 2.71 -1.78
CA SER A 26 7.69 2.77 -3.20
C SER A 26 9.21 2.82 -3.44
N GLN A 27 9.96 3.57 -2.63
CA GLN A 27 11.42 3.60 -2.69
C GLN A 27 12.03 2.23 -2.35
N MET A 28 11.55 1.59 -1.28
CA MET A 28 12.00 0.24 -0.91
C MET A 28 11.66 -0.79 -1.99
N THR A 29 10.45 -0.71 -2.56
CA THR A 29 9.98 -1.57 -3.65
C THR A 29 10.87 -1.46 -4.88
N ARG A 30 11.12 -0.23 -5.36
CA ARG A 30 12.02 0.02 -6.48
C ARG A 30 13.40 -0.55 -6.20
N LYS A 31 13.94 -0.29 -5.00
CA LYS A 31 15.28 -0.75 -4.65
C LYS A 31 15.38 -2.28 -4.57
N ALA A 32 14.36 -2.94 -4.04
CA ALA A 32 14.30 -4.40 -3.98
C ALA A 32 14.29 -5.01 -5.39
N MET A 33 13.47 -4.49 -6.30
CA MET A 33 13.41 -4.97 -7.69
C MET A 33 14.75 -4.77 -8.42
N GLU A 34 15.42 -3.63 -8.25
CA GLU A 34 16.76 -3.38 -8.81
C GLU A 34 17.75 -4.47 -8.37
N LEU A 35 17.84 -4.71 -7.05
CA LEU A 35 18.81 -5.63 -6.47
C LEU A 35 18.50 -7.09 -6.84
N LEU A 36 17.23 -7.49 -6.77
CA LEU A 36 16.80 -8.86 -7.09
C LEU A 36 16.95 -9.17 -8.57
N SER A 37 16.60 -8.23 -9.46
CA SER A 37 16.78 -8.36 -10.90
C SER A 37 18.26 -8.50 -11.26
N ALA A 38 19.12 -7.64 -10.71
CA ALA A 38 20.57 -7.71 -10.92
C ALA A 38 21.15 -9.04 -10.43
N LYS A 39 20.72 -9.50 -9.24
CA LYS A 39 21.17 -10.78 -8.67
C LYS A 39 20.71 -11.96 -9.51
N ALA A 40 19.44 -12.00 -9.93
CA ALA A 40 18.90 -13.06 -10.78
C ALA A 40 19.70 -13.19 -12.08
N LYS A 41 20.02 -12.06 -12.73
CA LYS A 41 20.87 -12.01 -13.91
C LYS A 41 22.30 -12.53 -13.63
N ALA A 42 22.91 -12.12 -12.52
CA ALA A 42 24.28 -12.52 -12.17
C ALA A 42 24.43 -14.03 -11.95
N ILE A 43 23.40 -14.69 -11.43
CA ILE A 43 23.40 -16.14 -11.16
C ILE A 43 22.72 -16.97 -12.26
N GLY A 44 22.24 -16.34 -13.33
CA GLY A 44 21.53 -17.02 -14.42
C GLY A 44 20.16 -17.60 -14.03
N ALA A 45 19.51 -17.03 -13.01
CA ALA A 45 18.14 -17.41 -12.63
C ALA A 45 17.11 -16.82 -13.59
N SER A 46 15.97 -17.49 -13.77
CA SER A 46 14.89 -17.06 -14.66
C SER A 46 14.10 -15.84 -14.16
N GLY A 47 14.30 -15.42 -12.91
CA GLY A 47 13.57 -14.31 -12.29
C GLY A 47 13.74 -14.27 -10.77
N PHE A 48 12.83 -13.58 -10.09
CA PHE A 48 12.78 -13.49 -8.64
C PHE A 48 11.33 -13.51 -8.14
N PHE A 49 11.17 -13.79 -6.85
CA PHE A 49 9.93 -13.58 -6.12
C PHE A 49 10.13 -12.42 -5.14
N LEU A 50 9.13 -11.56 -5.03
CA LEU A 50 9.15 -10.40 -4.13
C LEU A 50 7.76 -10.27 -3.50
N LEU A 51 7.73 -10.15 -2.17
CA LEU A 51 6.55 -9.80 -1.39
C LEU A 51 6.69 -8.35 -0.93
N ILE A 52 5.65 -7.55 -1.14
CA ILE A 52 5.56 -6.14 -0.73
C ILE A 52 4.28 -6.01 0.09
N GLU A 53 4.38 -5.39 1.26
CA GLU A 53 3.28 -5.31 2.23
C GLU A 53 3.04 -3.85 2.65
N GLY A 54 1.81 -3.38 2.49
CA GLY A 54 1.32 -2.10 3.02
C GLY A 54 0.75 -2.25 4.44
N GLY A 55 1.53 -2.81 5.37
CA GLY A 55 1.02 -3.29 6.66
C GLY A 55 0.60 -2.19 7.66
N ARG A 56 0.79 -0.91 7.35
CA ARG A 56 0.37 0.19 8.20
C ARG A 56 -1.11 0.60 7.98
N ILE A 57 -1.73 0.17 6.87
CA ILE A 57 -3.18 0.32 6.63
C ILE A 57 -3.97 -0.35 7.76
N ASP A 58 -3.59 -1.58 8.11
CA ASP A 58 -4.19 -2.34 9.22
C ASP A 58 -4.05 -1.59 10.55
N HIS A 59 -2.83 -1.16 10.89
CA HIS A 59 -2.56 -0.43 12.13
C HIS A 59 -3.33 0.91 12.25
N ALA A 60 -3.44 1.66 11.16
CA ALA A 60 -4.21 2.90 11.12
C ALA A 60 -5.70 2.62 11.33
N SER A 61 -6.21 1.56 10.71
CA SER A 61 -7.60 1.13 10.84
C SER A 61 -7.92 0.63 12.25
N HIS A 62 -7.00 -0.12 12.86
CA HIS A 62 -7.06 -0.53 14.26
C HIS A 62 -7.10 0.65 15.25
N SER A 63 -6.45 1.75 14.89
CA SER A 63 -6.43 2.97 15.71
C SER A 63 -7.67 3.84 15.46
N ASN A 64 -8.57 3.44 14.56
CA ASN A 64 -9.71 4.21 14.09
C ASN A 64 -9.28 5.61 13.59
N ASP A 65 -8.13 5.70 12.92
CA ASP A 65 -7.55 6.94 12.42
C ASP A 65 -7.75 7.09 10.90
N PRO A 66 -8.90 7.64 10.46
CA PRO A 66 -9.16 7.84 9.03
C PRO A 66 -8.18 8.82 8.36
N GLY A 67 -7.52 9.68 9.15
CA GLY A 67 -6.50 10.61 8.65
C GLY A 67 -5.26 9.88 8.16
N SER A 68 -4.87 8.78 8.83
CA SER A 68 -3.73 7.96 8.45
C SER A 68 -4.07 6.83 7.49
N ILE A 69 -5.30 6.28 7.51
CA ILE A 69 -5.68 5.17 6.59
C ILE A 69 -5.51 5.58 5.12
N THR A 70 -5.97 6.78 4.74
CA THR A 70 -5.94 7.20 3.33
C THR A 70 -4.51 7.38 2.81
N PRO A 71 -3.61 8.12 3.49
CA PRO A 71 -2.19 8.17 3.13
C PRO A 71 -1.54 6.79 3.01
N GLU A 72 -1.85 5.84 3.91
CA GLU A 72 -1.28 4.49 3.85
C GLU A 72 -1.74 3.69 2.62
N VAL A 73 -3.02 3.80 2.24
CA VAL A 73 -3.54 3.20 1.02
C VAL A 73 -2.86 3.80 -0.21
N LEU A 74 -2.64 5.12 -0.24
CA LEU A 74 -1.94 5.79 -1.33
C LEU A 74 -0.46 5.39 -1.39
N ALA A 75 0.22 5.23 -0.25
CA ALA A 75 1.61 4.76 -0.21
C ALA A 75 1.74 3.33 -0.76
N TYR A 76 0.75 2.47 -0.51
CA TYR A 76 0.68 1.14 -1.13
C TYR A 76 0.39 1.20 -2.63
N ASP A 77 -0.51 2.07 -3.09
CA ASP A 77 -0.78 2.29 -4.52
C ASP A 77 0.47 2.76 -5.27
N ASP A 78 1.25 3.66 -4.68
CA ASP A 78 2.54 4.10 -5.25
C ASP A 78 3.53 2.92 -5.39
N ALA A 79 3.55 1.97 -4.45
CA ALA A 79 4.37 0.77 -4.58
C ALA A 79 3.86 -0.17 -5.69
N VAL A 80 2.53 -0.33 -5.84
CA VAL A 80 1.91 -1.08 -6.94
C VAL A 80 2.25 -0.45 -8.30
N LYS A 81 2.26 0.89 -8.37
CA LYS A 81 2.67 1.62 -9.56
C LYS A 81 4.12 1.35 -9.95
N GLU A 82 5.05 1.30 -8.99
CA GLU A 82 6.46 0.94 -9.28
C GLU A 82 6.57 -0.47 -9.88
N VAL A 83 5.85 -1.45 -9.34
CA VAL A 83 5.84 -2.83 -9.88
C VAL A 83 5.22 -2.88 -11.27
N THR A 84 4.15 -2.10 -11.49
CA THR A 84 3.49 -1.99 -12.79
C THR A 84 4.45 -1.42 -13.84
N LEU A 85 5.18 -0.36 -13.51
CA LEU A 85 6.19 0.24 -14.39
C LEU A 85 7.34 -0.74 -14.68
N PHE A 86 7.80 -1.48 -13.67
CA PHE A 86 8.80 -2.54 -13.84
C PHE A 86 8.31 -3.61 -14.81
N SER A 87 7.07 -4.07 -14.67
CA SER A 87 6.45 -5.06 -15.56
C SER A 87 6.23 -4.55 -16.98
N ILE A 88 6.03 -3.25 -17.18
CA ILE A 88 5.96 -2.68 -18.54
C ILE A 88 7.36 -2.65 -19.15
N ALA A 89 8.37 -2.26 -18.36
CA ALA A 89 9.75 -2.14 -18.81
C ALA A 89 10.39 -3.50 -19.19
N ASP A 90 9.96 -4.59 -18.57
CA ASP A 90 10.45 -5.95 -18.89
C ASP A 90 9.69 -6.64 -20.04
N GLY A 91 8.78 -5.91 -20.72
CA GLY A 91 7.98 -6.42 -21.83
C GLY A 91 6.78 -7.27 -21.40
N GLY A 92 6.31 -7.13 -20.16
CA GLY A 92 5.18 -7.87 -19.63
C GLY A 92 5.55 -9.29 -19.21
N ALA A 93 6.80 -9.53 -18.80
CA ALA A 93 7.24 -10.83 -18.29
C ALA A 93 6.91 -10.99 -16.80
N THR A 94 6.90 -9.89 -16.04
CA THR A 94 6.49 -9.88 -14.63
C THR A 94 4.98 -10.14 -14.49
N ARG A 95 4.60 -10.84 -13.42
CA ARG A 95 3.21 -11.08 -13.02
C ARG A 95 3.00 -10.55 -11.61
N LEU A 96 1.99 -9.70 -11.44
CA LEU A 96 1.63 -9.10 -10.17
C LEU A 96 0.32 -9.71 -9.66
N VAL A 97 0.29 -10.02 -8.38
CA VAL A 97 -0.93 -10.33 -7.63
C VAL A 97 -0.94 -9.41 -6.42
N SER A 98 -2.01 -8.63 -6.25
CA SER A 98 -2.24 -7.77 -5.10
C SER A 98 -3.55 -8.17 -4.45
N VAL A 99 -3.49 -8.46 -3.15
CA VAL A 99 -4.62 -8.89 -2.32
C VAL A 99 -4.44 -8.31 -0.92
N ALA A 100 -5.56 -8.12 -0.23
CA ALA A 100 -5.55 -7.95 1.23
C ALA A 100 -5.67 -9.31 1.91
N ASP A 101 -5.11 -9.44 3.09
CA ASP A 101 -5.29 -10.57 4.00
C ASP A 101 -6.65 -10.50 4.71
N HIS A 102 -7.06 -9.31 5.15
CA HIS A 102 -8.39 -9.02 5.69
C HIS A 102 -8.74 -7.52 5.60
N GLU A 103 -9.99 -7.19 5.92
CA GLU A 103 -10.39 -5.84 6.30
C GLU A 103 -10.13 -5.63 7.80
N THR A 104 -9.90 -4.38 8.19
CA THR A 104 -9.74 -3.98 9.59
C THR A 104 -10.53 -2.71 9.83
N GLY A 105 -11.32 -2.66 10.90
CA GLY A 105 -11.98 -1.43 11.36
C GLY A 105 -13.43 -1.26 10.88
N GLY A 106 -13.86 -1.96 9.82
CA GLY A 106 -15.14 -1.71 9.19
C GLY A 106 -15.27 -0.27 8.72
N LEU A 107 -14.31 0.21 7.92
CA LEU A 107 -14.33 1.57 7.37
C LEU A 107 -15.56 1.78 6.48
N THR A 108 -16.30 2.85 6.75
CA THR A 108 -17.48 3.27 5.97
C THR A 108 -17.31 4.69 5.46
N LEU A 109 -17.72 4.95 4.22
CA LEU A 109 -17.68 6.27 3.59
C LEU A 109 -18.98 7.06 3.87
N GLY A 110 -19.34 7.12 5.14
CA GLY A 110 -20.52 7.85 5.60
C GLY A 110 -21.01 7.42 6.96
N LYS A 111 -21.07 8.38 7.88
CA LYS A 111 -21.75 8.23 9.17
C LYS A 111 -23.06 8.98 9.14
N TRP A 112 -24.18 8.27 9.29
CA TRP A 112 -25.47 8.91 9.47
C TRP A 112 -25.52 9.60 10.84
N ASN A 113 -25.56 10.93 10.86
CA ASN A 113 -25.62 11.73 12.10
C ASN A 113 -27.06 12.16 12.48
N GLY A 114 -28.07 11.76 11.70
CA GLY A 114 -29.47 12.16 11.88
C GLY A 114 -29.96 13.27 10.94
N THR A 115 -29.09 13.90 10.16
CA THR A 115 -29.45 14.86 9.10
C THR A 115 -29.21 14.25 7.72
N VAL A 116 -29.95 14.74 6.71
CA VAL A 116 -29.80 14.33 5.29
C VAL A 116 -28.76 15.20 4.55
N ASP A 117 -27.87 15.90 5.26
CA ASP A 117 -26.90 16.78 4.61
C ASP A 117 -25.72 15.96 4.04
N PRO A 118 -25.55 15.88 2.72
CA PRO A 118 -24.44 15.15 2.11
C PRO A 118 -23.06 15.77 2.41
N SER A 119 -23.02 17.02 2.89
CA SER A 119 -21.77 17.70 3.29
C SER A 119 -21.27 17.31 4.68
N GLU A 120 -22.06 16.55 5.45
CA GLU A 120 -21.67 16.01 6.77
C GLU A 120 -21.25 14.52 6.71
N VAL A 121 -20.99 14.03 5.49
CA VAL A 121 -20.50 12.66 5.26
C VAL A 121 -18.97 12.63 5.33
N TYR A 122 -18.45 12.07 6.42
CA TYR A 122 -17.01 11.84 6.61
C TYR A 122 -16.71 10.33 6.72
N PRO A 123 -15.48 9.89 6.42
CA PRO A 123 -15.07 8.51 6.64
C PRO A 123 -15.18 8.16 8.13
N PHE A 124 -15.72 6.99 8.44
CA PHE A 124 -15.93 6.52 9.80
C PHE A 124 -15.59 5.04 9.92
N VAL A 125 -14.72 4.71 10.86
CA VAL A 125 -14.35 3.34 11.21
C VAL A 125 -15.34 2.86 12.27
N SER A 126 -16.09 1.80 11.94
CA SER A 126 -17.32 1.46 12.66
C SER A 126 -17.15 0.43 13.78
N THR A 127 -16.06 -0.34 13.76
CA THR A 127 -15.79 -1.45 14.70
C THR A 127 -14.28 -1.66 14.87
N ASP A 128 -13.84 -2.48 15.84
CA ASP A 128 -12.48 -3.04 15.84
C ASP A 128 -12.42 -4.44 15.16
N ALA A 129 -13.42 -4.76 14.33
CA ALA A 129 -13.56 -6.09 13.74
C ALA A 129 -12.64 -6.29 12.52
N HIS A 130 -12.35 -7.56 12.24
CA HIS A 130 -11.72 -7.98 10.99
C HIS A 130 -12.73 -8.75 10.16
N ALA A 131 -12.83 -8.44 8.87
CA ALA A 131 -13.69 -9.17 7.95
C ALA A 131 -12.87 -9.79 6.81
N PRO A 132 -13.03 -11.10 6.52
CA PRO A 132 -12.47 -11.67 5.30
C PRO A 132 -13.24 -11.16 4.08
N TYR A 133 -12.53 -10.72 3.04
CA TYR A 133 -13.15 -10.34 1.77
C TYR A 133 -13.52 -11.57 0.92
N PRO A 134 -14.67 -11.59 0.23
CA PRO A 134 -14.84 -12.42 -0.94
C PRO A 134 -14.01 -11.85 -2.10
N TYR A 135 -13.06 -12.65 -2.61
CA TYR A 135 -12.16 -12.28 -3.70
C TYR A 135 -12.88 -11.63 -4.89
N LEU A 136 -12.57 -10.36 -5.21
CA LEU A 136 -12.96 -9.75 -6.48
C LEU A 136 -11.85 -9.99 -7.52
N TRP A 137 -11.88 -11.16 -8.15
CA TRP A 137 -11.00 -11.51 -9.27
C TRP A 137 -11.37 -10.69 -10.51
N ARG A 138 -10.50 -9.78 -10.95
CA ARG A 138 -10.63 -8.96 -12.18
C ARG A 138 -9.55 -9.36 -13.20
N PRO A 139 -9.78 -10.40 -14.01
CA PRO A 139 -8.80 -10.88 -15.00
C PRO A 139 -8.56 -9.90 -16.15
N ASP A 140 -9.35 -8.83 -16.24
CA ASP A 140 -9.29 -7.77 -17.24
C ASP A 140 -8.07 -6.83 -17.12
N VAL A 141 -7.36 -6.85 -15.98
CA VAL A 141 -6.24 -5.93 -15.69
C VAL A 141 -4.86 -6.56 -15.97
N LEU A 142 -4.79 -7.86 -16.28
CA LEU A 142 -3.53 -8.58 -16.54
C LEU A 142 -3.25 -8.81 -18.04
N ARG A 143 -3.46 -7.79 -18.89
CA ARG A 143 -3.04 -7.85 -20.30
C ARG A 143 -1.77 -7.08 -20.55
#